data_AF-M6E5G9-F1
#
_entry.id   AF-M6E5G9-F1
#
_cell.length_a   1.000
_cell.length_b   1.000
_cell.length_c   1.000
_cell.angle_alpha   90.00
_cell.angle_beta   90.00
_cell.angle_gamma   90.00
#
_symmetry.space_group_name_H-M   'P 1'
#
loop_
_entity.id
_entity.type
_entity.pdbx_description
1 polymer ?
#
loop_
_entity_poly.entity_id
_entity_poly.type
_entity_poly.pdbx_seq_one_letter_code
_entity_poly.pdbx_strand_id
1 'polypeptide(L)'
;MEIPFVDFYNKNNISPVSQDITNLEMHYYRRESLYLSLGILPGFVNNKKVIEFGPGSGHNSIYTANLNPKLYTLVDGSKVGFEETKKKFINQNNIEVIYTLFQDFHSEIKYDLVIAEGCLPGQKEPILLLNHICKFVNKNGVLLITTVGSVSYFTETLRRLIRDRFFDYSEPTETQLKFLIPIYKSHLKTLVNMSRSVEDWILDSIIQPLRDVQLLSIPDVINHISDNFEVIGSSPKFIDDWRWYKDIHSKIKGYNSITLDSYYRKNFNFLDYRFTFFEHSKEFGIKLEELCNKTWNIMCSIEKKENGAWDMLYENLSSVHDLILKPAPDTAAALEEFITWIKTGDSSRTLIQFPFWWGRGQQYLSFINHE
;
A
#
# COMPACT_ATOMS: atom_id res chain seq x y z
N MET A 1 -12.65 20.76 4.61
CA MET A 1 -11.94 19.68 5.34
C MET A 1 -10.84 19.20 4.41
N GLU A 2 -9.59 19.05 4.88
CA GLU A 2 -8.47 18.65 4.02
C GLU A 2 -8.65 17.20 3.52
N ILE A 3 -8.46 16.99 2.22
CA ILE A 3 -8.50 15.69 1.54
C ILE A 3 -7.08 15.11 1.51
N PRO A 4 -6.83 13.97 2.19
CA PRO A 4 -5.52 13.33 2.19
C PRO A 4 -5.01 13.10 0.77
N PHE A 5 -3.69 13.20 0.59
CA PHE A 5 -2.99 13.12 -0.69
C PHE A 5 -3.34 14.26 -1.67
N VAL A 6 -4.59 14.43 -2.07
CA VAL A 6 -5.00 15.43 -3.10
C VAL A 6 -4.59 16.83 -2.71
N ASP A 7 -4.95 17.29 -1.50
CA ASP A 7 -4.63 18.66 -1.08
C ASP A 7 -3.12 18.84 -0.88
N PHE A 8 -2.44 17.83 -0.33
CA PHE A 8 -1.00 17.84 -0.12
C PHE A 8 -0.23 17.89 -1.46
N TYR A 9 -0.63 17.06 -2.42
CA TYR A 9 0.00 16.99 -3.75
C TYR A 9 -0.24 18.26 -4.55
N ASN A 10 -1.46 18.79 -4.55
CA ASN A 10 -1.77 20.04 -5.24
C ASN A 10 -1.01 21.22 -4.62
N LYS A 11 -0.92 21.29 -3.28
CA LYS A 11 -0.21 22.36 -2.55
C LYS A 11 1.29 22.37 -2.84
N ASN A 12 1.90 21.19 -2.94
CA ASN A 12 3.35 21.04 -3.13
C ASN A 12 3.73 20.73 -4.59
N ASN A 13 2.77 20.72 -5.52
CA ASN A 13 2.94 20.37 -6.93
C ASN A 13 3.67 19.02 -7.15
N ILE A 14 3.25 18.00 -6.39
CA ILE A 14 3.87 16.66 -6.39
C ILE A 14 3.12 15.73 -7.34
N SER A 15 3.86 14.95 -8.13
CA SER A 15 3.37 13.75 -8.82
C SER A 15 4.10 12.52 -8.26
N PRO A 16 3.55 11.86 -7.22
CA PRO A 16 4.28 10.87 -6.40
C PRO A 16 4.59 9.55 -7.13
N VAL A 17 4.11 9.40 -8.37
CA VAL A 17 4.20 8.19 -9.18
C VAL A 17 5.01 8.41 -10.46
N SER A 18 5.89 9.42 -10.49
CA SER A 18 6.92 9.47 -11.52
C SER A 18 7.81 8.21 -11.37
N GLN A 19 7.94 7.44 -12.44
CA GLN A 19 8.76 6.23 -12.46
C GLN A 19 9.73 6.33 -13.63
N ASP A 20 10.96 5.84 -13.41
CA ASP A 20 11.88 5.60 -14.51
C ASP A 20 11.39 4.40 -15.35
N ILE A 21 10.71 4.71 -16.46
CA ILE A 21 10.25 3.75 -17.46
C ILE A 21 11.12 3.78 -18.72
N THR A 22 12.38 4.20 -18.64
CA THR A 22 13.31 4.22 -19.79
C THR A 22 13.39 2.85 -20.48
N ASN A 23 13.31 1.76 -19.72
CA ASN A 23 13.13 0.41 -20.24
C ASN A 23 11.66 -0.02 -20.17
N LEU A 24 10.90 0.33 -21.21
CA LEU A 24 9.47 0.03 -21.31
C LEU A 24 9.17 -1.49 -21.30
N GLU A 25 10.04 -2.30 -21.88
CA GLU A 25 9.88 -3.76 -21.92
C GLU A 25 9.95 -4.35 -20.50
N MET A 26 10.96 -3.93 -19.72
CA MET A 26 11.08 -4.34 -18.32
C MET A 26 9.88 -3.88 -17.48
N HIS A 27 9.37 -2.67 -17.72
CA HIS A 27 8.14 -2.18 -17.09
C HIS A 27 6.96 -3.10 -17.40
N TYR A 28 6.78 -3.47 -18.67
CA TYR A 28 5.70 -4.37 -19.09
C TYR A 28 5.81 -5.75 -18.47
N TYR A 29 7.01 -6.36 -18.40
CA TYR A 29 7.18 -7.64 -17.72
C TYR A 29 6.82 -7.60 -16.25
N ARG A 30 7.15 -6.50 -15.55
CA ARG A 30 6.78 -6.31 -14.14
C ARG A 30 5.26 -6.21 -13.96
N ARG A 31 4.59 -5.43 -14.82
CA ARG A 31 3.13 -5.27 -14.78
C ARG A 31 2.39 -6.55 -15.18
N GLU A 32 2.86 -7.26 -16.19
CA GLU A 32 2.33 -8.57 -16.57
C GLU A 32 2.48 -9.59 -15.45
N SER A 33 3.66 -9.68 -14.84
CA SER A 33 3.91 -10.59 -13.71
C SER A 33 2.98 -10.29 -12.53
N LEU A 34 2.72 -9.02 -12.25
CA LEU A 34 1.74 -8.60 -11.24
C LEU A 34 0.33 -9.08 -11.61
N TYR A 35 -0.14 -8.81 -12.82
CA TYR A 35 -1.48 -9.22 -13.27
C TYR A 35 -1.66 -10.73 -13.19
N LEU A 36 -0.70 -11.50 -13.66
CA LEU A 36 -0.71 -12.96 -13.56
C LEU A 36 -0.71 -13.45 -12.10
N SER A 37 0.02 -12.78 -11.20
CA SER A 37 -0.01 -13.11 -9.77
C SER A 37 -1.38 -12.89 -9.12
N LEU A 38 -2.15 -11.94 -9.66
CA LEU A 38 -3.49 -11.57 -9.26
C LEU A 38 -4.58 -12.33 -10.03
N GLY A 39 -4.22 -13.35 -10.82
CA GLY A 39 -5.18 -14.14 -11.60
C GLY A 39 -5.83 -13.36 -12.77
N ILE A 40 -5.25 -12.21 -13.16
CA ILE A 40 -5.72 -11.40 -14.28
C ILE A 40 -4.86 -11.75 -15.50
N LEU A 41 -5.44 -12.48 -16.45
CA LEU A 41 -4.75 -12.83 -17.68
C LEU A 41 -4.73 -11.61 -18.63
N PRO A 42 -3.62 -11.30 -19.32
CA PRO A 42 -3.59 -10.19 -20.28
C PRO A 42 -4.71 -10.25 -21.33
N GLY A 43 -5.02 -11.46 -21.81
CA GLY A 43 -6.13 -11.70 -22.75
C GLY A 43 -7.53 -11.45 -22.17
N PHE A 44 -7.69 -11.42 -20.85
CA PHE A 44 -8.95 -11.02 -20.21
C PHE A 44 -9.25 -9.55 -20.45
N VAL A 45 -8.23 -8.67 -20.46
CA VAL A 45 -8.40 -7.20 -20.56
C VAL A 45 -8.78 -6.75 -21.97
N ASN A 46 -8.36 -7.50 -22.99
CA ASN A 46 -8.65 -7.19 -24.39
C ASN A 46 -10.17 -7.09 -24.65
N ASN A 47 -10.59 -6.00 -25.28
CA ASN A 47 -11.98 -5.68 -25.58
C ASN A 47 -12.92 -5.63 -24.34
N LYS A 48 -12.38 -5.34 -23.15
CA LYS A 48 -13.15 -5.12 -21.92
C LYS A 48 -13.31 -3.66 -21.55
N LYS A 49 -14.28 -3.37 -20.68
CA LYS A 49 -14.38 -2.07 -20.01
C LYS A 49 -13.53 -2.10 -18.76
N VAL A 50 -12.57 -1.19 -18.67
CA VAL A 50 -11.66 -1.05 -17.54
C VAL A 50 -11.81 0.33 -16.93
N ILE A 51 -11.77 0.42 -15.60
CA ILE A 51 -11.63 1.69 -14.89
C ILE A 51 -10.45 1.60 -13.92
N GLU A 52 -9.66 2.67 -13.84
CA GLU A 52 -8.60 2.85 -12.86
C GLU A 52 -8.82 4.15 -12.07
N PHE A 53 -8.87 4.02 -10.75
CA PHE A 53 -8.95 5.11 -9.80
C PHE A 53 -7.55 5.45 -9.27
N GLY A 54 -7.13 6.70 -9.44
CA GLY A 54 -5.81 7.18 -9.02
C GLY A 54 -4.66 6.72 -9.91
N PRO A 55 -4.73 6.88 -11.26
CA PRO A 55 -3.60 6.57 -12.15
C PRO A 55 -2.36 7.44 -11.89
N GLY A 56 -2.53 8.58 -11.20
CA GLY A 56 -1.50 9.58 -10.95
C GLY A 56 -0.91 10.07 -12.27
N SER A 57 0.37 9.81 -12.52
CA SER A 57 1.09 10.18 -13.75
C SER A 57 0.76 9.28 -14.95
N GLY A 58 0.01 8.20 -14.75
CA GLY A 58 -0.42 7.26 -15.79
C GLY A 58 0.66 6.27 -16.25
N HIS A 59 1.80 6.16 -15.56
CA HIS A 59 2.89 5.26 -15.95
C HIS A 59 2.49 3.78 -15.86
N ASN A 60 1.77 3.39 -14.81
CA ASN A 60 1.25 2.03 -14.66
C ASN A 60 0.13 1.74 -15.69
N SER A 61 -0.69 2.75 -16.00
CA SER A 61 -1.81 2.64 -16.96
C SER A 61 -1.36 2.35 -18.39
N ILE A 62 -0.11 2.67 -18.77
CA ILE A 62 0.42 2.37 -20.11
C ILE A 62 0.33 0.88 -20.43
N TYR A 63 0.67 0.01 -19.47
CA TYR A 63 0.60 -1.43 -19.68
C TYR A 63 -0.83 -1.90 -19.92
N THR A 64 -1.78 -1.44 -19.09
CA THR A 64 -3.20 -1.78 -19.24
C THR A 64 -3.76 -1.30 -20.58
N ALA A 65 -3.40 -0.07 -21.00
CA ALA A 65 -3.78 0.48 -22.29
C ALA A 65 -3.26 -0.38 -23.46
N ASN A 66 -2.03 -0.90 -23.35
CA ASN A 66 -1.41 -1.78 -24.35
C ASN A 66 -2.13 -3.14 -24.50
N LEU A 67 -2.99 -3.52 -23.53
CA LEU A 67 -3.81 -4.73 -23.62
C LEU A 67 -5.11 -4.54 -24.44
N ASN A 68 -5.30 -3.37 -25.07
CA ASN A 68 -6.43 -3.04 -25.95
C ASN A 68 -7.81 -3.19 -25.30
N PRO A 69 -8.09 -2.53 -24.17
CA PRO A 69 -9.44 -2.47 -23.61
C PRO A 69 -10.41 -1.78 -24.59
N LYS A 70 -11.68 -2.19 -24.57
CA LYS A 70 -12.75 -1.56 -25.35
C LYS A 70 -13.02 -0.12 -24.91
N LEU A 71 -12.96 0.10 -23.60
CA LEU A 71 -13.08 1.40 -22.95
C LEU A 71 -12.16 1.38 -21.74
N TYR A 72 -11.36 2.43 -21.56
CA TYR A 72 -10.53 2.61 -20.39
C TYR A 72 -10.78 3.97 -19.75
N THR A 73 -11.45 3.98 -18.61
CA THR A 73 -11.72 5.20 -17.85
C THR A 73 -10.65 5.38 -16.76
N LEU A 74 -10.02 6.55 -16.73
CA LEU A 74 -8.98 6.95 -15.79
C LEU A 74 -9.52 8.10 -14.94
N VAL A 75 -9.70 7.89 -13.63
CA VAL A 75 -10.30 8.87 -12.71
C VAL A 75 -9.26 9.33 -11.69
N ASP A 76 -8.97 10.63 -11.65
CA ASP A 76 -8.02 11.21 -10.68
C ASP A 76 -8.53 12.52 -10.07
N GLY A 77 -8.31 12.69 -8.76
CA GLY A 77 -8.64 13.89 -8.00
C GLY A 77 -7.48 14.88 -7.89
N SER A 78 -6.25 14.47 -8.20
CA SER A 78 -5.09 15.35 -8.29
C SER A 78 -5.05 16.06 -9.64
N LYS A 79 -4.94 17.39 -9.63
CA LYS A 79 -4.85 18.16 -10.88
C LYS A 79 -3.57 17.83 -11.64
N VAL A 80 -2.46 17.65 -10.92
CA VAL A 80 -1.16 17.31 -11.51
C VAL A 80 -1.23 15.94 -12.19
N GLY A 81 -1.76 14.94 -11.48
CA GLY A 81 -1.93 13.59 -12.04
C GLY A 81 -2.84 13.57 -13.26
N PHE A 82 -3.98 14.26 -13.18
CA PHE A 82 -4.90 14.41 -14.30
C PHE A 82 -4.23 14.97 -15.57
N GLU A 83 -3.50 16.10 -15.46
CA GLU A 83 -2.86 16.73 -16.62
C GLU A 83 -1.76 15.85 -17.24
N GLU A 84 -0.95 15.18 -16.40
CA GLU A 84 0.07 14.25 -16.86
C GLU A 84 -0.53 13.04 -17.60
N THR A 85 -1.56 12.43 -17.01
CA THR A 85 -2.26 11.28 -17.59
C THR A 85 -2.97 11.67 -18.89
N LYS A 86 -3.68 12.81 -18.91
CA LYS A 86 -4.37 13.32 -20.10
C LYS A 86 -3.40 13.57 -21.26
N LYS A 87 -2.26 14.19 -20.98
CA LYS A 87 -1.21 14.41 -22.00
C LYS A 87 -0.68 13.09 -22.56
N LYS A 88 -0.54 12.07 -21.71
CA LYS A 88 -0.01 10.75 -22.09
C LYS A 88 -0.94 9.98 -23.03
N PHE A 89 -2.26 10.11 -22.85
CA PHE A 89 -3.26 9.36 -23.60
C PHE A 89 -4.05 10.21 -24.62
N ILE A 90 -3.60 11.43 -24.93
CA ILE A 90 -4.32 12.40 -25.77
C ILE A 90 -4.71 11.89 -27.17
N ASN A 91 -3.97 10.91 -27.71
CA ASN A 91 -4.19 10.35 -29.04
C ASN A 91 -4.93 9.00 -29.02
N GLN A 92 -5.51 8.59 -27.88
CA GLN A 92 -6.16 7.29 -27.72
C GLN A 92 -7.68 7.47 -27.50
N ASN A 93 -8.46 7.19 -28.54
CA ASN A 93 -9.90 7.46 -28.55
C ASN A 93 -10.73 6.54 -27.62
N ASN A 94 -10.18 5.39 -27.23
CA ASN A 94 -10.82 4.44 -26.32
C ASN A 94 -10.48 4.71 -24.83
N ILE A 95 -9.71 5.77 -24.54
CA ILE A 95 -9.30 6.14 -23.19
C ILE A 95 -9.93 7.49 -22.80
N GLU A 96 -10.60 7.50 -21.66
CA GLU A 96 -11.22 8.68 -21.08
C GLU A 96 -10.49 9.06 -19.80
N VAL A 97 -10.01 10.30 -19.70
CA VAL A 97 -9.35 10.82 -18.49
C VAL A 97 -10.26 11.85 -17.84
N ILE A 98 -10.66 11.60 -16.60
CA ILE A 98 -11.68 12.36 -15.88
C ILE A 98 -11.07 12.95 -14.60
N TYR A 99 -11.18 14.27 -14.48
CA TYR A 99 -10.77 15.00 -13.28
C TYR A 99 -11.94 15.10 -12.30
N THR A 100 -11.95 14.25 -11.28
CA THR A 100 -12.92 14.30 -10.19
C THR A 100 -12.41 13.53 -8.98
N LEU A 101 -12.87 13.90 -7.79
CA LEU A 101 -12.68 13.06 -6.62
C LEU A 101 -13.42 11.73 -6.80
N PHE A 102 -12.87 10.67 -6.22
CA PHE A 102 -13.42 9.33 -6.38
C PHE A 102 -14.87 9.26 -5.91
N GLN A 103 -15.18 9.79 -4.72
CA GLN A 103 -16.53 9.79 -4.15
C GLN A 103 -17.57 10.57 -4.97
N ASP A 104 -17.11 11.51 -5.80
CA ASP A 104 -17.96 12.35 -6.65
C ASP A 104 -18.11 11.79 -8.06
N PHE A 105 -17.35 10.73 -8.39
CA PHE A 105 -17.47 10.05 -9.68
C PHE A 105 -18.77 9.25 -9.73
N HIS A 106 -19.56 9.50 -10.77
CA HIS A 106 -20.81 8.79 -11.02
C HIS A 106 -20.86 8.31 -12.46
N SER A 107 -21.24 7.04 -12.64
CA SER A 107 -21.42 6.43 -13.95
C SER A 107 -22.38 5.24 -13.84
N GLU A 108 -23.25 5.10 -14.83
CA GLU A 108 -24.09 3.90 -15.01
C GLU A 108 -23.29 2.72 -15.59
N ILE A 109 -22.08 2.98 -16.10
CA ILE A 109 -21.21 1.94 -16.66
C ILE A 109 -20.64 1.08 -15.52
N LYS A 110 -20.84 -0.23 -15.62
CA LYS A 110 -20.06 -1.22 -14.89
C LYS A 110 -18.88 -1.70 -15.73
N TYR A 111 -17.80 -2.04 -15.04
CA TYR A 111 -16.50 -2.38 -15.63
C TYR A 111 -16.14 -3.83 -15.32
N ASP A 112 -15.53 -4.49 -16.30
CA ASP A 112 -15.08 -5.88 -16.17
C ASP A 112 -13.80 -5.97 -15.32
N LEU A 113 -13.00 -4.89 -15.28
CA LEU A 113 -11.86 -4.72 -14.40
C LEU A 113 -11.90 -3.33 -13.75
N VAL A 114 -11.87 -3.29 -12.43
CA VAL A 114 -11.76 -2.06 -11.63
C VAL A 114 -10.43 -2.09 -10.89
N ILE A 115 -9.62 -1.05 -11.03
CA ILE A 115 -8.27 -0.93 -10.45
C ILE A 115 -8.26 0.24 -9.46
N ALA A 116 -7.82 0.00 -8.22
CA ALA A 116 -7.54 1.03 -7.22
C ALA A 116 -6.18 0.75 -6.55
N GLU A 117 -5.12 1.15 -7.25
CA GLU A 117 -3.73 0.92 -6.86
C GLU A 117 -3.16 2.15 -6.16
N GLY A 118 -2.61 1.98 -4.95
CA GLY A 118 -1.93 3.03 -4.20
C GLY A 118 -2.80 4.20 -3.73
N CYS A 119 -4.14 4.07 -3.76
CA CYS A 119 -5.04 5.20 -3.53
C CYS A 119 -6.06 5.00 -2.39
N LEU A 120 -6.25 3.76 -1.91
CA LEU A 120 -7.15 3.43 -0.80
C LEU A 120 -6.50 3.55 0.59
N PRO A 121 -5.30 2.99 0.85
CA PRO A 121 -4.68 3.11 2.17
C PRO A 121 -4.24 4.56 2.44
N GLY A 122 -4.28 4.98 3.71
CA GLY A 122 -3.92 6.35 4.09
C GLY A 122 -5.03 7.37 3.81
N GLN A 123 -6.24 6.93 3.48
CA GLN A 123 -7.42 7.80 3.44
C GLN A 123 -8.03 7.93 4.84
N LYS A 124 -8.85 8.97 5.07
CA LYS A 124 -9.59 9.13 6.33
C LYS A 124 -10.56 7.98 6.57
N GLU A 125 -11.31 7.63 5.52
CA GLU A 125 -12.38 6.63 5.54
C GLU A 125 -12.18 5.63 4.38
N PRO A 126 -11.12 4.81 4.40
CA PRO A 126 -10.74 3.97 3.26
C PRO A 126 -11.81 2.93 2.92
N ILE A 127 -12.54 2.44 3.92
CA ILE A 127 -13.64 1.48 3.76
C ILE A 127 -14.86 2.10 3.05
N LEU A 128 -15.21 3.35 3.37
CA LEU A 128 -16.30 4.05 2.67
C LEU A 128 -15.93 4.31 1.20
N LEU A 129 -14.67 4.62 0.94
CA LEU A 129 -14.17 4.79 -0.42
C LEU A 129 -14.15 3.44 -1.17
N LEU A 130 -13.72 2.36 -0.53
CA LEU A 130 -13.80 1.01 -1.10
C LEU A 130 -15.23 0.64 -1.48
N ASN A 131 -16.21 0.91 -0.62
CA ASN A 131 -17.63 0.70 -0.91
C ASN A 131 -18.09 1.45 -2.17
N HIS A 132 -17.61 2.68 -2.35
CA HIS A 132 -17.91 3.44 -3.55
C HIS A 132 -17.30 2.78 -4.80
N ILE A 133 -16.02 2.40 -4.74
CA ILE A 133 -15.30 1.75 -5.85
C ILE A 133 -15.92 0.40 -6.23
N CYS A 134 -16.31 -0.42 -5.26
CA CYS A 134 -16.94 -1.73 -5.48
C CYS A 134 -18.20 -1.64 -6.35
N LYS A 135 -18.94 -0.51 -6.30
CA LYS A 135 -20.15 -0.32 -7.11
C LYS A 135 -19.88 -0.34 -8.60
N PHE A 136 -18.65 -0.06 -9.06
CA PHE A 136 -18.34 -0.03 -10.49
C PHE A 136 -17.97 -1.40 -11.06
N VAL A 137 -17.81 -2.42 -10.22
CA VAL A 137 -17.44 -3.76 -10.66
C VAL A 137 -18.66 -4.45 -11.25
N ASN A 138 -18.55 -4.95 -12.48
CA ASN A 138 -19.60 -5.73 -13.12
C ASN A 138 -19.76 -7.10 -12.43
N LYS A 139 -20.90 -7.78 -12.65
CA LYS A 139 -21.06 -9.18 -12.26
C LYS A 139 -20.00 -10.04 -12.94
N ASN A 140 -19.30 -10.87 -12.18
CA ASN A 140 -18.12 -11.64 -12.60
C ASN A 140 -16.94 -10.77 -13.06
N GLY A 141 -16.98 -9.45 -12.80
CA GLY A 141 -15.85 -8.55 -12.98
C GLY A 141 -14.81 -8.74 -11.88
N VAL A 142 -13.62 -8.20 -12.13
CA VAL A 142 -12.49 -8.28 -11.21
C VAL A 142 -12.25 -6.90 -10.58
N LEU A 143 -12.10 -6.89 -9.27
CA LEU A 143 -11.62 -5.75 -8.50
C LEU A 143 -10.15 -6.00 -8.14
N LEU A 144 -9.25 -5.14 -8.59
CA LEU A 144 -7.85 -5.08 -8.20
C LEU A 144 -7.67 -3.90 -7.25
N ILE A 145 -7.22 -4.18 -6.03
CA ILE A 145 -6.89 -3.12 -5.07
C ILE A 145 -5.52 -3.34 -4.46
N THR A 146 -5.10 -2.32 -3.71
CA THR A 146 -3.96 -2.41 -2.81
C THR A 146 -4.36 -2.18 -1.37
N THR A 147 -3.60 -2.79 -0.48
CA THR A 147 -3.72 -2.73 0.97
C THR A 147 -2.36 -2.39 1.56
N VAL A 148 -2.38 -1.79 2.75
CA VAL A 148 -1.19 -1.54 3.57
C VAL A 148 -1.58 -1.90 4.99
N GLY A 149 -1.11 -3.07 5.46
CA GLY A 149 -1.28 -3.51 6.83
C GLY A 149 -0.21 -2.94 7.76
N SER A 150 -0.47 -2.99 9.07
CA SER A 150 0.48 -2.45 10.05
C SER A 150 1.78 -3.23 10.14
N VAL A 151 1.72 -4.55 9.93
CA VAL A 151 2.91 -5.42 9.93
C VAL A 151 3.77 -5.15 8.71
N SER A 152 3.15 -4.98 7.54
CA SER A 152 3.87 -4.73 6.29
C SER A 152 4.48 -3.34 6.22
N TYR A 153 3.84 -2.36 6.86
CA TYR A 153 4.23 -0.95 6.86
C TYR A 153 4.93 -0.54 8.16
N PHE A 154 5.29 -1.51 8.98
CA PHE A 154 5.86 -1.26 10.30
C PHE A 154 7.13 -0.43 10.18
N THR A 155 8.00 -0.76 9.24
CA THR A 155 9.30 -0.11 9.08
C THR A 155 9.19 1.32 8.56
N GLU A 156 8.16 1.63 7.78
CA GLU A 156 7.81 2.97 7.31
C GLU A 156 7.22 3.79 8.45
N THR A 157 6.41 3.16 9.31
CA THR A 157 5.93 3.77 10.57
C THR A 157 7.10 4.15 11.48
N LEU A 158 8.10 3.26 11.62
CA LEU A 158 9.33 3.56 12.38
C LEU A 158 10.14 4.70 11.74
N ARG A 159 10.27 4.72 10.41
CA ARG A 159 10.92 5.84 9.71
C ARG A 159 10.16 7.15 9.93
N ARG A 160 8.82 7.18 9.93
CA ARG A 160 8.07 8.40 10.26
C ARG A 160 8.39 8.97 11.63
N LEU A 161 8.55 8.11 12.63
CA LEU A 161 8.95 8.53 13.97
C LEU A 161 10.31 9.24 13.99
N ILE A 162 11.21 8.96 13.05
CA ILE A 162 12.45 9.72 12.88
C ILE A 162 12.15 11.18 12.54
N ARG A 163 11.22 11.46 11.60
CA ARG A 163 10.81 12.84 11.32
C ARG A 163 10.24 13.50 12.59
N ASP A 164 9.33 12.81 13.27
CA ASP A 164 8.63 13.34 14.45
C ASP A 164 9.53 13.58 15.65
N ARG A 165 10.72 12.98 15.64
CA ARG A 165 11.75 13.26 16.64
C ARG A 165 12.39 14.63 16.47
N PHE A 166 12.50 15.14 15.24
CA PHE A 166 13.22 16.38 14.92
C PHE A 166 12.31 17.53 14.52
N PHE A 167 11.10 17.25 14.05
CA PHE A 167 10.22 18.26 13.50
C PHE A 167 8.83 18.19 14.09
N ASP A 168 8.27 19.37 14.29
CA ASP A 168 6.83 19.53 14.43
C ASP A 168 6.16 19.52 13.07
N TYR A 169 4.89 19.09 13.04
CA TYR A 169 4.08 19.10 11.82
C TYR A 169 4.01 20.47 11.12
N SER A 170 4.11 21.57 11.88
CA SER A 170 4.05 22.94 11.33
C SER A 170 5.31 23.36 10.58
N GLU A 171 6.40 22.61 10.70
CA GLU A 171 7.67 22.94 10.05
C GLU A 171 7.54 22.89 8.51
N PRO A 172 8.15 23.83 7.76
CA PRO A 172 8.04 23.85 6.31
C PRO A 172 8.53 22.56 5.65
N THR A 173 7.79 22.06 4.65
CA THR A 173 8.11 20.86 3.87
C THR A 173 9.56 20.85 3.38
N GLU A 174 10.04 21.97 2.84
CA GLU A 174 11.40 22.09 2.30
C GLU A 174 12.48 21.91 3.38
N THR A 175 12.25 22.46 4.57
CA THR A 175 13.14 22.33 5.72
C THR A 175 13.25 20.87 6.16
N GLN A 176 12.10 20.20 6.32
CA GLN A 176 12.05 18.79 6.68
C GLN A 176 12.75 17.93 5.62
N LEU A 177 12.44 18.16 4.33
CA LEU A 177 13.00 17.41 3.22
C LEU A 177 14.53 17.52 3.18
N LYS A 178 15.07 18.74 3.31
CA LYS A 178 16.53 18.98 3.31
C LYS A 178 17.26 18.22 4.41
N PHE A 179 16.65 18.10 5.60
CA PHE A 179 17.23 17.35 6.72
C PHE A 179 17.11 15.83 6.53
N LEU A 180 15.98 15.36 6.00
CA LEU A 180 15.67 13.93 5.91
C LEU A 180 16.37 13.23 4.73
N ILE A 181 16.69 13.96 3.64
CA ILE A 181 17.37 13.39 2.46
C ILE A 181 18.68 12.68 2.83
N PRO A 182 19.64 13.28 3.56
CA PRO A 182 20.89 12.61 3.92
C PRO A 182 20.68 11.30 4.69
N ILE A 183 19.67 11.25 5.56
CA ILE A 183 19.33 10.07 6.37
C ILE A 183 18.79 8.97 5.46
N TYR A 184 17.67 9.24 4.78
CA TYR A 184 16.98 8.20 4.02
C TYR A 184 17.64 7.81 2.73
N LYS A 185 18.50 8.65 2.14
CA LYS A 185 19.28 8.27 0.97
C LYS A 185 20.13 7.03 1.23
N SER A 186 20.65 6.86 2.45
CA SER A 186 21.40 5.65 2.81
C SER A 186 20.48 4.43 2.99
N HIS A 187 19.29 4.61 3.57
CA HIS A 187 18.32 3.54 3.74
C HIS A 187 17.79 3.05 2.39
N LEU A 188 17.37 3.97 1.52
CA LEU A 188 16.76 3.64 0.22
C LEU A 188 17.75 2.99 -0.76
N LYS A 189 19.05 3.28 -0.63
CA LYS A 189 20.11 2.59 -1.42
C LYS A 189 20.19 1.08 -1.16
N THR A 190 19.61 0.59 -0.06
CA THR A 190 19.57 -0.85 0.24
C THR A 190 18.51 -1.60 -0.59
N LEU A 191 17.57 -0.89 -1.20
CA LEU A 191 16.50 -1.47 -2.02
C LEU A 191 16.94 -1.63 -3.47
N VAL A 192 17.23 -2.87 -3.87
CA VAL A 192 17.46 -3.25 -5.26
C VAL A 192 16.13 -3.14 -6.00
N ASN A 193 16.01 -2.22 -6.97
CA ASN A 193 14.81 -1.91 -7.77
C ASN A 193 13.86 -0.81 -7.25
N MET A 194 14.30 0.09 -6.36
CA MET A 194 13.54 1.32 -6.11
C MET A 194 13.45 2.17 -7.39
N SER A 195 12.23 2.45 -7.85
CA SER A 195 11.98 3.25 -9.06
C SER A 195 11.64 4.71 -8.79
N ARG A 196 11.23 5.03 -7.57
CA ARG A 196 10.88 6.39 -7.12
C ARG A 196 12.13 7.17 -6.72
N SER A 197 12.12 8.49 -6.86
CA SER A 197 13.19 9.35 -6.32
C SER A 197 13.21 9.33 -4.79
N VAL A 198 14.34 9.71 -4.18
CA VAL A 198 14.45 9.81 -2.70
C VAL A 198 13.50 10.89 -2.20
N GLU A 199 13.44 12.01 -2.90
CA GLU A 199 12.62 13.16 -2.57
C GLU A 199 11.13 12.83 -2.60
N ASP A 200 10.65 12.23 -3.69
CA ASP A 200 9.23 11.84 -3.82
C ASP A 200 8.86 10.80 -2.77
N TRP A 201 9.76 9.86 -2.45
CA TRP A 201 9.51 8.88 -1.41
C TRP A 201 9.41 9.52 -0.03
N ILE A 202 10.28 10.49 0.30
CA ILE A 202 10.19 11.21 1.59
C ILE A 202 8.90 12.02 1.66
N LEU A 203 8.54 12.72 0.59
CA LEU A 203 7.33 13.54 0.56
C LEU A 203 6.06 12.70 0.78
N ASP A 204 5.94 11.61 0.04
CA ASP A 204 4.79 10.69 0.12
C ASP A 204 4.87 9.83 1.39
N SER A 205 5.94 9.09 1.64
CA SER A 205 5.96 8.13 2.74
C SER A 205 6.27 8.73 4.11
N ILE A 206 6.89 9.91 4.20
CA ILE A 206 7.36 10.47 5.49
C ILE A 206 6.72 11.82 5.82
N ILE A 207 6.75 12.82 4.94
CA ILE A 207 6.35 14.19 5.30
C ILE A 207 4.83 14.36 5.29
N GLN A 208 4.11 13.74 4.35
CA GLN A 208 2.66 13.94 4.26
C GLN A 208 1.94 13.62 5.60
N PRO A 209 0.92 14.42 5.97
CA PRO A 209 0.15 14.20 7.20
C PRO A 209 -0.57 12.85 7.16
N LEU A 210 -0.34 12.00 8.17
CA LEU A 210 -1.09 10.74 8.32
C LEU A 210 -1.81 10.61 9.69
N ARG A 211 -1.70 11.61 10.58
CA ARG A 211 -2.38 11.62 11.90
C ARG A 211 -3.89 11.34 11.92
N ASP A 212 -4.60 11.66 10.83
CA ASP A 212 -6.06 11.55 10.75
C ASP A 212 -6.50 10.51 9.71
N VAL A 213 -5.59 9.62 9.29
CA VAL A 213 -5.88 8.62 8.27
C VAL A 213 -5.74 7.20 8.81
N GLN A 214 -6.24 6.25 8.05
CA GLN A 214 -6.25 4.84 8.43
C GLN A 214 -5.39 4.02 7.47
N LEU A 215 -4.69 3.04 8.04
CA LEU A 215 -4.21 1.91 7.26
C LEU A 215 -5.40 1.09 6.74
N LEU A 216 -5.15 0.20 5.80
CA LEU A 216 -6.17 -0.68 5.25
C LEU A 216 -5.54 -2.06 5.05
N SER A 217 -5.76 -2.96 5.99
CA SER A 217 -5.16 -4.29 5.96
C SER A 217 -5.93 -5.26 5.06
N ILE A 218 -5.29 -6.38 4.71
CA ILE A 218 -5.94 -7.49 3.99
C ILE A 218 -7.19 -7.99 4.75
N PRO A 219 -7.13 -8.26 6.08
CA PRO A 219 -8.32 -8.60 6.84
C PRO A 219 -9.44 -7.55 6.80
N ASP A 220 -9.13 -6.26 6.89
CA ASP A 220 -10.14 -5.19 6.88
C ASP A 220 -10.96 -5.23 5.58
N VAL A 221 -10.26 -5.35 4.44
CA VAL A 221 -10.92 -5.47 3.14
C VAL A 221 -11.76 -6.72 3.08
N ILE A 222 -11.18 -7.90 3.33
CA ILE A 222 -11.87 -9.18 3.15
C ILE A 222 -13.12 -9.24 4.01
N ASN A 223 -13.01 -8.87 5.29
CA ASN A 223 -14.15 -8.90 6.22
C ASN A 223 -15.25 -7.91 5.84
N HIS A 224 -14.91 -6.85 5.10
CA HIS A 224 -15.85 -5.80 4.74
C HIS A 224 -16.61 -6.08 3.43
N ILE A 225 -15.97 -6.69 2.43
CA ILE A 225 -16.58 -6.93 1.11
C ILE A 225 -16.96 -8.41 0.85
N SER A 226 -16.82 -9.28 1.85
CA SER A 226 -16.96 -10.74 1.69
C SER A 226 -18.32 -11.23 1.18
N ASP A 227 -19.37 -10.43 1.34
CA ASP A 227 -20.72 -10.82 0.92
C ASP A 227 -20.81 -10.97 -0.61
N ASN A 228 -20.08 -10.13 -1.35
CA ASN A 228 -20.18 -10.02 -2.80
C ASN A 228 -18.88 -10.40 -3.52
N PHE A 229 -17.75 -10.38 -2.82
CA PHE A 229 -16.43 -10.52 -3.41
C PHE A 229 -15.68 -11.72 -2.82
N GLU A 230 -15.07 -12.54 -3.69
CA GLU A 230 -14.13 -13.58 -3.28
C GLU A 230 -12.72 -13.29 -3.80
N VAL A 231 -11.69 -13.50 -2.96
CA VAL A 231 -10.28 -13.36 -3.34
C VAL A 231 -9.93 -14.34 -4.46
N ILE A 232 -9.27 -13.85 -5.51
CA ILE A 232 -8.71 -14.65 -6.61
C ILE A 232 -7.19 -14.80 -6.46
N GLY A 233 -6.50 -13.72 -6.08
CA GLY A 233 -5.05 -13.70 -6.02
C GLY A 233 -4.50 -12.60 -5.14
N SER A 234 -3.21 -12.72 -4.85
CA SER A 234 -2.45 -11.78 -4.03
C SER A 234 -1.04 -11.58 -4.56
N SER A 235 -0.48 -10.40 -4.30
CA SER A 235 0.94 -10.13 -4.46
C SER A 235 1.45 -9.35 -3.24
N PRO A 236 2.38 -9.89 -2.43
CA PRO A 236 3.04 -11.20 -2.57
C PRO A 236 2.08 -12.39 -2.57
N LYS A 237 2.49 -13.52 -3.16
CA LYS A 237 1.71 -14.77 -3.11
C LYS A 237 1.92 -15.46 -1.77
N PHE A 238 0.87 -15.56 -0.96
CA PHE A 238 0.93 -16.23 0.35
C PHE A 238 -0.24 -17.19 0.63
N ILE A 239 -1.26 -17.21 -0.24
CA ILE A 239 -2.48 -17.99 -0.07
C ILE A 239 -2.20 -19.47 -0.40
N ASP A 240 -2.40 -20.35 0.57
CA ASP A 240 -2.31 -21.81 0.36
C ASP A 240 -3.70 -22.43 0.46
N ASP A 241 -4.21 -22.96 -0.66
CA ASP A 241 -5.47 -23.69 -0.72
C ASP A 241 -5.21 -25.11 -1.25
N TRP A 242 -5.23 -26.09 -0.35
CA TRP A 242 -5.00 -27.50 -0.65
C TRP A 242 -6.30 -28.30 -0.90
N ARG A 243 -7.46 -27.63 -0.87
CA ARG A 243 -8.74 -28.31 -1.06
C ARG A 243 -8.84 -28.85 -2.48
N TRP A 244 -9.45 -30.02 -2.63
CA TRP A 244 -9.74 -30.53 -3.94
C TRP A 244 -10.94 -29.78 -4.54
N TYR A 245 -10.81 -29.33 -5.79
CA TYR A 245 -11.88 -28.57 -6.45
C TYR A 245 -13.23 -29.31 -6.49
N LYS A 246 -13.20 -30.66 -6.47
CA LYS A 246 -14.43 -31.46 -6.45
C LYS A 246 -15.15 -31.40 -5.12
N ASP A 247 -14.49 -31.07 -4.01
CA ASP A 247 -15.11 -30.99 -2.67
C ASP A 247 -15.82 -29.64 -2.44
N ILE A 248 -15.68 -28.69 -3.38
CA ILE A 248 -16.31 -27.38 -3.31
C ILE A 248 -17.72 -27.49 -3.89
N HIS A 249 -18.73 -27.58 -3.03
CA HIS A 249 -20.13 -27.81 -3.43
C HIS A 249 -21.05 -26.59 -3.22
N SER A 250 -20.54 -25.51 -2.63
CA SER A 250 -21.30 -24.30 -2.29
C SER A 250 -21.06 -23.16 -3.28
N LYS A 251 -22.04 -22.25 -3.41
CA LYS A 251 -21.88 -21.00 -4.17
C LYS A 251 -20.82 -20.09 -3.56
N ILE A 252 -20.80 -20.01 -2.23
CA ILE A 252 -19.72 -19.37 -1.46
C ILE A 252 -18.62 -20.41 -1.35
N LYS A 253 -17.51 -20.21 -2.06
CA LYS A 253 -16.44 -21.22 -2.16
C LYS A 253 -15.49 -21.15 -0.96
N GLY A 254 -15.55 -20.08 -0.17
CA GLY A 254 -14.80 -19.95 1.08
C GLY A 254 -13.35 -19.47 0.88
N TYR A 255 -13.01 -18.94 -0.30
CA TYR A 255 -11.66 -18.44 -0.59
C TYR A 255 -11.23 -17.32 0.36
N ASN A 256 -12.17 -16.49 0.80
CA ASN A 256 -11.92 -15.43 1.78
C ASN A 256 -11.42 -15.99 3.12
N SER A 257 -12.07 -17.04 3.64
CA SER A 257 -11.69 -17.65 4.92
C SER A 257 -10.29 -18.27 4.88
N ILE A 258 -9.92 -18.88 3.76
CA ILE A 258 -8.59 -19.47 3.54
C ILE A 258 -7.53 -18.40 3.38
N THR A 259 -7.87 -17.31 2.68
CA THR A 259 -6.98 -16.17 2.56
C THR A 259 -6.69 -15.55 3.93
N LEU A 260 -7.71 -15.38 4.77
CA LEU A 260 -7.55 -14.87 6.14
C LEU A 260 -6.70 -15.81 7.01
N ASP A 261 -6.92 -17.13 6.92
CA ASP A 261 -6.11 -18.09 7.67
C ASP A 261 -4.65 -18.08 7.21
N SER A 262 -4.42 -18.11 5.88
CA SER A 262 -3.09 -17.98 5.29
C SER A 262 -2.40 -16.68 5.70
N TYR A 263 -3.14 -15.57 5.75
CA TYR A 263 -2.62 -14.28 6.17
C TYR A 263 -2.12 -14.34 7.62
N TYR A 264 -2.96 -14.72 8.58
CA TYR A 264 -2.56 -14.72 9.99
C TYR A 264 -1.52 -15.80 10.34
N ARG A 265 -1.31 -16.79 9.49
CA ARG A 265 -0.25 -17.81 9.66
C ARG A 265 1.08 -17.41 9.02
N LYS A 266 1.08 -16.37 8.18
CA LYS A 266 2.24 -15.93 7.40
C LYS A 266 2.53 -14.44 7.46
N ASN A 267 1.74 -13.64 8.18
CA ASN A 267 1.89 -12.18 8.16
C ASN A 267 3.24 -11.71 8.70
N PHE A 268 3.97 -12.55 9.44
CA PHE A 268 5.36 -12.28 9.81
C PHE A 268 6.28 -12.11 8.59
N ASN A 269 5.97 -12.78 7.48
CA ASN A 269 6.62 -12.55 6.19
C ASN A 269 6.30 -11.18 5.59
N PHE A 270 5.43 -10.34 6.14
CA PHE A 270 5.33 -8.96 5.66
C PHE A 270 6.27 -8.01 6.40
N LEU A 271 6.81 -8.42 7.56
CA LEU A 271 7.60 -7.54 8.43
C LEU A 271 9.01 -7.26 7.89
N ASP A 272 9.65 -8.23 7.24
CA ASP A 272 11.04 -8.12 6.78
C ASP A 272 11.24 -8.81 5.43
N TYR A 273 11.47 -8.03 4.37
CA TYR A 273 11.65 -8.53 3.01
C TYR A 273 12.91 -9.40 2.82
N ARG A 274 13.90 -9.25 3.70
CA ARG A 274 15.19 -9.96 3.60
C ARG A 274 15.04 -11.46 3.83
N PHE A 275 13.99 -11.84 4.55
CA PHE A 275 13.76 -13.20 5.00
C PHE A 275 12.44 -13.75 4.49
N THR A 276 12.39 -15.08 4.45
CA THR A 276 11.15 -15.86 4.38
C THR A 276 11.12 -16.73 5.62
N PHE A 277 10.15 -16.47 6.49
CA PHE A 277 9.93 -17.20 7.72
C PHE A 277 8.95 -18.35 7.49
N PHE A 278 9.13 -19.43 8.26
CA PHE A 278 8.17 -20.51 8.32
C PHE A 278 6.80 -20.03 8.82
N GLU A 279 5.78 -20.80 8.48
CA GLU A 279 4.44 -20.60 9.00
C GLU A 279 4.44 -20.63 10.53
N HIS A 280 3.65 -19.75 11.13
CA HIS A 280 3.47 -19.63 12.57
C HIS A 280 2.01 -19.86 12.96
N SER A 281 1.74 -19.91 14.27
CA SER A 281 0.37 -20.02 14.74
C SER A 281 -0.43 -18.77 14.38
N LYS A 282 -1.75 -18.94 14.24
CA LYS A 282 -2.67 -17.84 13.97
C LYS A 282 -2.65 -16.80 15.10
N GLU A 283 -2.53 -17.26 16.34
CA GLU A 283 -2.46 -16.42 17.54
C GLU A 283 -1.22 -15.52 17.52
N PHE A 284 -0.07 -16.05 17.06
CA PHE A 284 1.13 -15.25 16.87
C PHE A 284 0.89 -14.13 15.85
N GLY A 285 0.30 -14.45 14.70
CA GLY A 285 0.06 -13.46 13.65
C GLY A 285 -0.94 -12.40 14.05
N ILE A 286 -2.03 -12.78 14.72
CA ILE A 286 -2.99 -11.82 15.32
C ILE A 286 -2.26 -10.92 16.32
N LYS A 287 -1.42 -11.50 17.19
CA LYS A 287 -0.71 -10.72 18.20
C LYS A 287 0.28 -9.73 17.59
N LEU A 288 0.99 -10.15 16.54
CA LEU A 288 1.89 -9.28 15.78
C LEU A 288 1.12 -8.11 15.15
N GLU A 289 -0.02 -8.39 14.52
CA GLU A 289 -0.90 -7.38 13.92
C GLU A 289 -1.39 -6.36 14.96
N GLU A 290 -1.83 -6.83 16.13
CA GLU A 290 -2.25 -5.95 17.24
C GLU A 290 -1.14 -4.99 17.67
N LEU A 291 0.09 -5.51 17.87
CA LEU A 291 1.21 -4.70 18.32
C LEU A 291 1.66 -3.70 17.25
N CYS A 292 1.71 -4.10 15.98
CA CYS A 292 2.06 -3.22 14.88
C CYS A 292 0.99 -2.13 14.67
N ASN A 293 -0.31 -2.47 14.74
CA ASN A 293 -1.41 -1.51 14.71
C ASN A 293 -1.32 -0.51 15.87
N LYS A 294 -0.98 -1.00 17.07
CA LYS A 294 -0.76 -0.12 18.22
C LYS A 294 0.41 0.85 17.98
N THR A 295 1.51 0.42 17.36
CA THR A 295 2.60 1.32 16.97
C THR A 295 2.13 2.39 15.98
N TRP A 296 1.33 2.04 14.97
CA TRP A 296 0.74 3.01 14.04
C TRP A 296 -0.10 4.06 14.78
N ASN A 297 -1.00 3.61 15.64
CA ASN A 297 -1.87 4.52 16.40
C ASN A 297 -1.06 5.45 17.32
N ILE A 298 -0.02 4.93 17.98
CA ILE A 298 0.86 5.74 18.81
C ILE A 298 1.64 6.75 17.96
N MET A 299 2.08 6.40 16.75
CA MET A 299 2.72 7.34 15.81
C MET A 299 1.76 8.48 15.45
N CYS A 300 0.48 8.18 15.16
CA CYS A 300 -0.53 9.23 14.94
C CYS A 300 -0.74 10.11 16.18
N SER A 301 -0.73 9.54 17.39
CA SER A 301 -0.79 10.29 18.66
C SER A 301 0.43 11.20 18.85
N ILE A 302 1.63 10.75 18.46
CA ILE A 302 2.85 11.57 18.48
C ILE A 302 2.72 12.75 17.51
N GLU A 303 2.24 12.54 16.27
CA GLU A 303 1.95 13.63 15.32
C GLU A 303 0.92 14.65 15.87
N LYS A 304 0.00 14.19 16.75
CA LYS A 304 -1.00 15.02 17.45
C LYS A 304 -0.48 15.69 18.72
N LYS A 305 0.76 15.43 19.12
CA LYS A 305 1.38 15.91 20.38
C LYS A 305 0.63 15.47 21.63
N GLU A 306 0.10 14.27 21.63
CA GLU A 306 -0.54 13.69 22.81
C GLU A 306 0.51 13.35 23.88
N ASN A 307 0.25 13.74 25.13
CA ASN A 307 1.18 13.55 26.24
C ASN A 307 1.42 12.05 26.52
N GLY A 308 2.68 11.67 26.76
CA GLY A 308 3.07 10.29 27.11
C GLY A 308 3.16 9.32 25.92
N ALA A 309 2.85 9.75 24.69
CA ALA A 309 2.86 8.88 23.51
C ALA A 309 4.24 8.25 23.23
N TRP A 310 5.34 8.95 23.52
CA TRP A 310 6.70 8.40 23.38
C TRP A 310 7.00 7.27 24.37
N ASP A 311 6.54 7.35 25.62
CA ASP A 311 6.74 6.29 26.60
C ASP A 311 5.94 5.04 26.20
N MET A 312 4.69 5.24 25.79
CA MET A 312 3.84 4.18 25.24
C MET A 312 4.47 3.51 24.01
N LEU A 313 5.12 4.30 23.15
CA LEU A 313 5.85 3.78 21.99
C LEU A 313 6.96 2.83 22.45
N TYR A 314 7.80 3.25 23.40
CA TYR A 314 8.93 2.42 23.84
C TYR A 314 8.49 1.11 24.48
N GLU A 315 7.43 1.13 25.27
CA GLU A 315 6.83 -0.09 25.85
C GLU A 315 6.30 -1.02 24.75
N ASN A 316 5.61 -0.46 23.74
CA ASN A 316 5.06 -1.25 22.65
C ASN A 316 6.16 -1.84 21.75
N LEU A 317 7.20 -1.07 21.43
CA LEU A 317 8.34 -1.55 20.65
C LEU A 317 9.13 -2.64 21.39
N SER A 318 9.25 -2.55 22.72
CA SER A 318 9.81 -3.64 23.54
C SER A 318 8.95 -4.91 23.41
N SER A 319 7.63 -4.77 23.43
CA SER A 319 6.72 -5.91 23.25
C SER A 319 6.83 -6.54 21.86
N VAL A 320 6.98 -5.73 20.81
CA VAL A 320 7.25 -6.23 19.44
C VAL A 320 8.59 -6.95 19.41
N HIS A 321 9.63 -6.35 19.97
CA HIS A 321 10.97 -6.94 20.05
C HIS A 321 10.92 -8.32 20.69
N ASP A 322 10.31 -8.45 21.88
CA ASP A 322 10.24 -9.72 22.61
C ASP A 322 9.47 -10.80 21.83
N LEU A 323 8.41 -10.40 21.10
CA LEU A 323 7.65 -11.31 20.25
C LEU A 323 8.49 -11.86 19.09
N ILE A 324 9.34 -11.03 18.49
CA ILE A 324 10.09 -11.40 17.27
C ILE A 324 11.52 -11.87 17.55
N LEU A 325 12.05 -11.67 18.76
CA LEU A 325 13.46 -11.94 19.11
C LEU A 325 13.89 -13.37 18.77
N LYS A 326 13.09 -14.34 19.17
CA LYS A 326 13.39 -15.76 18.91
C LYS A 326 13.19 -16.15 17.44
N PRO A 327 12.06 -15.83 16.79
CA PRO A 327 11.83 -16.28 15.41
C PRO A 327 12.58 -15.45 14.34
N ALA A 328 13.02 -14.23 14.64
CA ALA A 328 13.77 -13.37 13.71
C ALA A 328 14.82 -12.49 14.43
N PRO A 329 15.95 -13.07 14.87
CA PRO A 329 16.96 -12.35 15.65
C PRO A 329 17.56 -11.14 14.90
N ASP A 330 17.78 -11.23 13.59
CA ASP A 330 18.32 -10.12 12.79
C ASP A 330 17.32 -8.96 12.63
N THR A 331 16.02 -9.27 12.56
CA THR A 331 14.95 -8.27 12.56
C THR A 331 14.82 -7.62 13.95
N ALA A 332 14.91 -8.42 15.01
CA ALA A 332 14.90 -7.93 16.39
C ALA A 332 16.10 -7.01 16.69
N ALA A 333 17.30 -7.37 16.23
CA ALA A 333 18.51 -6.56 16.40
C ALA A 333 18.41 -5.21 15.66
N ALA A 334 17.80 -5.19 14.47
CA ALA A 334 17.49 -3.94 13.75
C ALA A 334 16.47 -3.06 14.51
N LEU A 335 15.48 -3.68 15.16
CA LEU A 335 14.51 -2.98 16.01
C LEU A 335 15.17 -2.41 17.27
N GLU A 336 16.03 -3.17 17.93
CA GLU A 336 16.73 -2.70 19.12
C GLU A 336 17.70 -1.56 18.81
N GLU A 337 18.40 -1.62 17.66
CA GLU A 337 19.20 -0.51 17.16
C GLU A 337 18.34 0.75 16.96
N PHE A 338 17.17 0.61 16.32
CA PHE A 338 16.24 1.71 16.13
C PHE A 338 15.74 2.29 17.45
N ILE A 339 15.29 1.45 18.40
CA ILE A 339 14.82 1.87 19.73
C ILE A 339 15.90 2.67 20.46
N THR A 340 17.14 2.19 20.42
CA THR A 340 18.28 2.87 21.04
C THR A 340 18.52 4.23 20.40
N TRP A 341 18.52 4.28 19.06
CA TRP A 341 18.79 5.49 18.30
C TRP A 341 17.71 6.55 18.48
N ILE A 342 16.43 6.17 18.42
CA ILE A 342 15.33 7.13 18.52
C ILE A 342 15.24 7.74 19.93
N LYS A 343 15.59 6.98 20.98
CA LYS A 343 15.69 7.46 22.36
C LYS A 343 16.77 8.53 22.52
N THR A 344 17.96 8.32 21.94
CA THR A 344 19.03 9.33 22.01
C THR A 344 18.71 10.55 21.15
N GLY A 345 18.05 10.36 20.00
CA GLY A 345 17.80 11.43 19.02
C GLY A 345 19.07 11.97 18.38
N ASP A 346 20.17 11.20 18.43
CA ASP A 346 21.46 11.61 17.88
C ASP A 346 21.55 11.27 16.38
N SER A 347 21.25 12.25 15.54
CA SER A 347 21.32 12.10 14.08
C SER A 347 22.73 11.89 13.53
N SER A 348 23.78 12.08 14.34
CA SER A 348 25.16 11.81 13.93
C SER A 348 25.54 10.33 14.03
N ARG A 349 24.79 9.55 14.84
CA ARG A 349 25.00 8.12 14.98
C ARG A 349 24.48 7.39 13.75
N THR A 350 25.37 6.70 13.07
CA THR A 350 25.03 5.82 11.94
C THR A 350 24.25 4.59 12.41
N LEU A 351 23.13 4.31 11.75
CA LEU A 351 22.40 3.06 11.86
C LEU A 351 23.02 2.03 10.91
N ILE A 352 23.27 0.81 11.37
CA ILE A 352 23.97 -0.24 10.62
C ILE A 352 22.99 -1.33 10.17
N GLN A 353 21.99 -1.66 10.98
CA GLN A 353 21.05 -2.76 10.74
C GLN A 353 19.70 -2.26 10.25
N PHE A 354 19.14 -1.25 10.91
CA PHE A 354 17.84 -0.66 10.56
C PHE A 354 17.72 -0.19 9.10
N PRO A 355 18.74 0.39 8.45
CA PRO A 355 18.62 0.85 7.05
C PRO A 355 18.27 -0.26 6.06
N PHE A 356 18.67 -1.50 6.36
CA PHE A 356 18.41 -2.69 5.54
C PHE A 356 17.07 -3.35 5.86
N TRP A 357 16.43 -2.99 6.98
CA TRP A 357 15.15 -3.58 7.37
C TRP A 357 13.99 -2.82 6.73
N TRP A 358 13.33 -3.47 5.77
CA TRP A 358 12.11 -3.01 5.12
C TRP A 358 11.02 -4.06 5.21
N GLY A 359 9.78 -3.61 5.39
CA GLY A 359 8.62 -4.47 5.23
C GLY A 359 8.29 -4.73 3.76
N ARG A 360 7.34 -5.62 3.51
CA ARG A 360 6.72 -5.81 2.19
C ARG A 360 5.57 -4.80 2.00
N GLY A 361 5.90 -3.53 2.20
CA GLY A 361 5.07 -2.30 2.24
C GLY A 361 3.60 -2.44 1.82
N GLN A 362 3.32 -2.24 0.53
CA GLN A 362 1.99 -2.34 -0.08
C GLN A 362 1.74 -3.75 -0.62
N GLN A 363 0.57 -4.34 -0.32
CA GLN A 363 0.13 -5.63 -0.88
C GLN A 363 -0.99 -5.42 -1.89
N TYR A 364 -1.06 -6.31 -2.87
CA TYR A 364 -2.11 -6.33 -3.89
C TYR A 364 -3.05 -7.49 -3.62
N LEU A 365 -4.34 -7.24 -3.85
CA LEU A 365 -5.39 -8.25 -3.85
C LEU A 365 -6.24 -8.09 -5.10
N SER A 366 -6.70 -9.22 -5.62
CA SER A 366 -7.77 -9.25 -6.62
C SER A 366 -8.96 -10.05 -6.11
N PHE A 367 -10.14 -9.59 -6.48
CA PHE A 367 -11.41 -10.18 -6.10
C PHE A 367 -12.31 -10.37 -7.30
N ILE A 368 -13.12 -11.43 -7.32
CA ILE A 368 -14.22 -11.61 -8.26
C ILE A 368 -15.51 -11.13 -7.62
N ASN A 369 -16.32 -10.35 -8.33
CA ASN A 369 -17.67 -9.98 -7.90
C ASN A 369 -18.68 -11.05 -8.32
N HIS A 370 -19.55 -11.48 -7.40
CA HIS A 370 -20.61 -12.47 -7.66
C HIS A 370 -21.98 -11.86 -7.97
N GLU A 371 -22.20 -10.59 -7.62
CA GLU A 371 -23.49 -9.91 -7.78
C GLU A 371 -23.67 -9.25 -9.15
#